data_AF-A0A2H5YTI0-F1
#
_entry.id   AF-A0A2H5YTI0-F1
#
_cell.length_a   1.000
_cell.length_b   1.000
_cell.length_c   1.000
_cell.angle_alpha   90.00
_cell.angle_beta   90.00
_cell.angle_gamma   90.00
#
_symmetry.space_group_name_H-M   'P 1'
#
loop_
_entity.id
_entity.type
_entity.pdbx_description
1 polymer ?
#
loop_
_entity_poly.entity_id
_entity_poly.type
_entity_poly.pdbx_seq_one_letter_code
_entity_poly.pdbx_strand_id
1 'polypeptide(L)'
;MSESTANAGAVQEIRRLRDRMLPMLRELARQFQGRLAPGYPVIVDDVENGGYFGLALAPEYGLYVLAEGERLVVQLQTVFWRTDVHSSAGRERFGATPRVSMFPISASMSDAQIRDLLARVLADWHKQPLLIHQSDS
;
A
#
# COMPACT_ATOMS: atom_id res chain seq x y z
N MET A 1 2.54 -5.32 -33.30
CA MET A 1 3.00 -4.28 -32.36
C MET A 1 3.85 -4.98 -31.32
N SER A 2 5.12 -4.58 -31.18
CA SER A 2 6.12 -5.35 -30.42
C SER A 2 6.03 -5.07 -28.93
N GLU A 3 6.26 -6.10 -28.12
CA GLU A 3 6.23 -6.11 -26.65
C GLU A 3 7.08 -5.00 -26.01
N SER A 4 8.15 -4.58 -26.69
CA SER A 4 9.02 -3.46 -26.29
C SER A 4 8.33 -2.09 -26.33
N THR A 5 7.37 -1.87 -27.25
CA THR A 5 6.66 -0.58 -27.38
C THR A 5 5.51 -0.48 -26.37
N ALA A 6 4.85 -1.60 -26.10
CA ALA A 6 3.82 -1.77 -25.08
C ALA A 6 4.36 -1.39 -23.68
N ASN A 7 5.53 -1.92 -23.34
CA ASN A 7 6.17 -1.69 -22.05
C ASN A 7 6.62 -0.22 -21.85
N ALA A 8 7.10 0.43 -22.92
CA ALA A 8 7.47 1.85 -22.87
C ALA A 8 6.27 2.76 -22.56
N GLY A 9 5.07 2.41 -23.04
CA GLY A 9 3.83 3.14 -22.74
C GLY A 9 3.45 3.05 -21.26
N ALA A 10 3.44 1.84 -20.70
CA ALA A 10 3.13 1.61 -19.30
C ALA A 10 4.12 2.32 -18.36
N VAL A 11 5.41 2.31 -18.69
CA VAL A 11 6.45 3.05 -17.95
C VAL A 11 6.19 4.55 -17.98
N GLN A 12 5.74 5.10 -19.10
CA GLN A 12 5.40 6.53 -19.18
C GLN A 12 4.15 6.87 -18.36
N GLU A 13 3.14 6.00 -18.36
CA GLU A 13 1.93 6.16 -17.57
C GLU A 13 2.20 6.11 -16.07
N ILE A 14 2.99 5.14 -15.60
CA ILE A 14 3.35 5.03 -14.19
C ILE A 14 4.21 6.23 -13.75
N ARG A 15 5.11 6.77 -14.60
CA ARG A 15 5.86 7.99 -14.29
C ARG A 15 4.94 9.17 -14.00
N ARG A 16 3.92 9.39 -14.85
CA ARG A 16 2.95 10.48 -14.64
C ARG A 16 2.20 10.34 -13.33
N LEU A 17 1.80 9.11 -12.99
CA LEU A 17 1.12 8.85 -11.73
C LEU A 17 2.06 8.99 -10.53
N ARG A 18 3.30 8.51 -10.65
CA ARG A 18 4.38 8.66 -9.66
C ARG A 18 4.65 10.12 -9.34
N ASP A 19 4.76 10.99 -10.34
CA ASP A 19 5.01 12.42 -10.13
C ASP A 19 3.89 13.10 -9.31
N ARG A 20 2.66 12.60 -9.42
CA ARG A 20 1.51 13.10 -8.65
C ARG A 20 1.41 12.49 -7.26
N MET A 21 1.66 11.17 -7.14
CA MET A 21 1.47 10.42 -5.90
C MET A 21 2.66 10.53 -4.95
N LEU A 22 3.89 10.57 -5.46
CA LEU A 22 5.10 10.54 -4.65
C LEU A 22 5.18 11.69 -3.62
N PRO A 23 4.80 12.94 -3.94
CA PRO A 23 4.71 14.00 -2.94
C PRO A 23 3.73 13.67 -1.81
N MET A 24 2.58 13.07 -2.11
CA MET A 24 1.59 12.66 -1.11
C MET A 24 2.14 11.53 -0.22
N LEU A 25 2.84 10.56 -0.81
CA LEU A 25 3.49 9.47 -0.07
C LEU A 25 4.59 10.00 0.87
N ARG A 26 5.39 10.98 0.41
CA ARG A 26 6.42 11.65 1.24
C ARG A 26 5.81 12.38 2.43
N GLU A 27 4.73 13.11 2.20
CA GLU A 27 4.03 13.81 3.27
C GLU A 27 3.42 12.82 4.27
N LEU A 28 2.83 11.73 3.78
CA LEU A 28 2.32 10.69 4.66
C LEU A 28 3.43 10.02 5.48
N ALA A 29 4.56 9.70 4.83
CA ALA A 29 5.72 9.15 5.52
C ALA A 29 6.20 10.08 6.64
N ARG A 30 6.23 11.40 6.39
CA ARG A 30 6.57 12.42 7.38
C ARG A 30 5.61 12.42 8.56
N GLN A 31 4.30 12.33 8.32
CA GLN A 31 3.28 12.30 9.39
C GLN A 31 3.34 11.06 10.28
N PHE A 32 3.81 9.94 9.74
CA PHE A 32 3.96 8.67 10.44
C PHE A 32 5.35 8.44 11.03
N GLN A 33 6.28 9.40 10.89
CA GLN A 33 7.59 9.30 11.54
C GLN A 33 7.45 9.11 13.06
N GLY A 34 8.12 8.09 13.59
CA GLY A 34 8.09 7.75 15.01
C GLY A 34 6.81 7.06 15.50
N ARG A 35 5.82 6.83 14.62
CA ARG A 35 4.57 6.10 14.95
C ARG A 35 4.57 4.64 14.50
N LEU A 36 5.52 4.28 13.65
CA LEU A 36 5.64 2.97 13.03
C LEU A 36 6.86 2.22 13.58
N ALA A 37 6.93 0.93 13.27
CA ALA A 37 8.07 0.10 13.64
C ALA A 37 9.40 0.66 13.08
N PRO A 38 10.54 0.42 13.76
CA PRO A 38 11.85 0.82 13.24
C PRO A 38 12.05 0.38 11.78
N GLY A 39 12.56 1.31 10.97
CA GLY A 39 12.74 1.08 9.53
C GLY A 39 11.52 1.45 8.67
N TYR A 40 10.38 1.82 9.26
CA TYR A 40 9.18 2.27 8.55
C TYR A 40 8.81 3.71 8.93
N PRO A 41 8.09 4.44 8.06
CA PRO A 41 7.60 4.03 6.73
C PRO A 41 8.70 4.02 5.66
N VAL A 42 8.59 3.12 4.68
CA VAL A 42 9.52 3.01 3.54
C VAL A 42 8.82 3.42 2.25
N ILE A 43 9.37 4.41 1.57
CA ILE A 43 8.97 4.74 0.19
C ILE A 43 9.85 3.96 -0.76
N VAL A 44 9.23 3.28 -1.72
CA VAL A 44 9.94 2.61 -2.80
C VAL A 44 9.62 3.32 -4.11
N ASP A 45 10.64 3.59 -4.92
CA ASP A 45 10.52 4.28 -6.19
C ASP A 45 11.55 3.69 -7.15
N ASP A 46 11.14 2.63 -7.86
CA ASP A 46 11.93 1.95 -8.87
C ASP A 46 11.16 1.84 -10.18
N VAL A 47 10.59 2.98 -10.61
CA VAL A 47 9.81 3.05 -11.84
C VAL A 47 10.67 2.72 -13.07
N GLU A 48 11.95 3.08 -13.05
CA GLU A 48 12.83 2.96 -14.21
C GLU A 48 13.29 1.51 -14.47
N ASN A 49 13.59 0.75 -13.41
CA ASN A 49 14.12 -0.61 -13.56
C ASN A 49 13.08 -1.67 -13.20
N GLY A 50 12.29 -1.43 -12.16
CA GLY A 50 11.28 -2.37 -11.65
C GLY A 50 9.86 -2.10 -12.14
N GLY A 51 9.56 -0.89 -12.65
CA GLY A 51 8.21 -0.51 -13.07
C GLY A 51 7.22 -0.38 -11.92
N TYR A 52 7.68 0.00 -10.72
CA TYR A 52 6.81 0.18 -9.56
C TYR A 52 7.27 1.29 -8.60
N PHE A 53 6.31 1.83 -7.85
CA PHE A 53 6.58 2.72 -6.73
C PHE A 53 5.50 2.54 -5.66
N GLY A 54 5.74 2.99 -4.43
CA GLY A 54 4.76 2.83 -3.37
C GLY A 54 5.27 3.18 -1.99
N LEU A 55 4.53 2.69 -1.00
CA LEU A 55 4.80 2.90 0.41
C LEU A 55 4.52 1.63 1.20
N ALA A 56 5.46 1.26 2.07
CA ALA A 56 5.25 0.30 3.13
C ALA A 56 5.15 1.04 4.48
N LEU A 57 4.11 0.77 5.25
CA LEU A 57 3.91 1.30 6.61
C LEU A 57 4.45 0.37 7.68
N ALA A 58 4.47 -0.93 7.41
CA ALA A 58 5.01 -1.97 8.27
C ALA A 58 5.15 -3.27 7.46
N PRO A 59 5.71 -4.34 8.03
CA PRO A 59 5.61 -5.67 7.43
C PRO A 59 4.15 -6.00 7.13
N GLU A 60 3.86 -6.49 5.92
CA GLU A 60 2.51 -6.84 5.45
C GLU A 60 1.51 -5.68 5.31
N TYR A 61 1.95 -4.43 5.46
CA TYR A 61 1.12 -3.23 5.23
C TYR A 61 1.77 -2.31 4.21
N GLY A 62 1.21 -2.30 3.00
CA GLY A 62 1.77 -1.49 1.93
C GLY A 62 0.82 -1.26 0.76
N LEU A 63 1.12 -0.23 0.00
CA LEU A 63 0.44 0.11 -1.24
C LEU A 63 1.50 0.34 -2.30
N TYR A 64 1.42 -0.42 -3.38
CA TYR A 64 2.34 -0.35 -4.51
C TYR A 64 1.57 -0.16 -5.79
N VAL A 65 2.03 0.75 -6.63
CA VAL A 65 1.59 0.90 -8.00
C VAL A 65 2.60 0.18 -8.87
N LEU A 66 2.13 -0.71 -9.75
CA LEU A 66 2.97 -1.51 -10.63
C LEU A 66 2.49 -1.38 -12.08
N ALA A 67 3.42 -1.49 -13.01
CA ALA A 67 3.15 -1.72 -14.42
C ALA A 67 3.10 -3.23 -14.68
N GLU A 68 1.92 -3.76 -15.02
CA GLU A 68 1.72 -5.14 -15.49
C GLU A 68 1.40 -5.13 -16.99
N GLY A 69 2.42 -5.40 -17.81
CA GLY A 69 2.29 -5.35 -19.27
C GLY A 69 1.91 -3.94 -19.74
N GLU A 70 0.69 -3.79 -20.28
CA GLU A 70 0.15 -2.50 -20.73
C GLU A 70 -0.75 -1.80 -19.69
N ARG A 71 -0.90 -2.37 -18.49
CA ARG A 71 -1.86 -1.89 -17.49
C ARG A 71 -1.16 -1.44 -16.23
N LEU A 72 -1.75 -0.46 -15.56
CA LEU A 72 -1.37 -0.11 -14.21
C LEU A 72 -2.26 -0.85 -13.22
N VAL A 73 -1.63 -1.42 -12.19
CA VAL A 73 -2.31 -2.09 -11.09
C VAL A 73 -1.85 -1.50 -9.77
N VAL A 74 -2.75 -1.49 -8.80
CA VAL A 74 -2.38 -1.27 -7.40
C VAL A 74 -2.38 -2.60 -6.70
N GLN A 75 -1.27 -2.92 -6.05
CA GLN A 75 -1.15 -3.99 -5.08
C GLN A 75 -1.28 -3.40 -3.68
N LEU A 76 -2.33 -3.83 -2.98
CA LEU A 76 -2.55 -3.54 -1.57
C LEU A 76 -2.14 -4.76 -0.75
N GLN A 77 -1.18 -4.59 0.13
CA GLN A 77 -0.77 -5.55 1.14
C GLN A 77 -1.40 -5.16 2.47
N THR A 78 -2.21 -6.05 3.03
CA THR A 78 -2.81 -5.91 4.35
C THR A 78 -2.82 -7.24 5.07
N VAL A 79 -3.39 -7.24 6.27
CA VAL A 79 -3.48 -8.43 7.12
C VAL A 79 -4.94 -8.68 7.46
N PHE A 80 -5.37 -9.93 7.32
CA PHE A 80 -6.66 -10.38 7.83
C PHE A 80 -6.50 -10.93 9.24
N TRP A 81 -7.08 -10.23 10.20
CA TRP A 81 -7.15 -10.67 11.58
C TRP A 81 -8.21 -11.74 11.73
N ARG A 82 -7.89 -12.83 12.44
CA ARG A 82 -8.87 -13.86 12.77
C ARG A 82 -9.88 -13.31 13.77
N THR A 83 -11.16 -13.33 13.40
CA THR A 83 -12.27 -12.80 14.22
C THR A 83 -13.05 -13.89 14.96
N ASP A 84 -12.61 -15.16 14.88
CA ASP A 84 -13.26 -16.29 15.54
C ASP A 84 -12.93 -16.34 17.05
N VAL A 85 -13.77 -15.65 17.83
CA VAL A 85 -13.67 -15.54 19.30
C VAL A 85 -13.95 -16.88 20.00
N HIS A 86 -14.80 -17.74 19.44
CA HIS A 86 -15.22 -18.99 20.09
C HIS A 86 -14.22 -20.15 19.97
N SER A 87 -13.29 -20.11 19.01
CA SER A 87 -12.24 -21.12 18.79
C SER A 87 -10.90 -20.77 19.48
N SER A 88 -10.86 -19.62 20.16
CA SER A 88 -9.63 -19.01 20.70
C SER A 88 -9.55 -19.05 22.23
N ALA A 89 -10.54 -19.61 22.91
CA ALA A 89 -10.50 -19.83 24.36
C ALA A 89 -9.45 -20.90 24.71
N GLY A 90 -8.26 -20.45 25.12
CA GLY A 90 -7.24 -21.32 25.74
C GLY A 90 -5.94 -21.50 24.97
N ARG A 91 -5.75 -20.85 23.81
CA ARG A 91 -4.44 -20.80 23.13
C ARG A 91 -4.19 -19.41 22.58
N GLU A 92 -3.11 -18.78 23.02
CA GLU A 92 -2.57 -17.58 22.37
C GLU A 92 -2.31 -17.91 20.89
N ARG A 93 -3.10 -17.31 20.01
CA ARG A 93 -2.95 -17.42 18.56
C ARG A 93 -2.79 -16.02 18.00
N PHE A 94 -1.57 -15.51 18.05
CA PHE A 94 -1.16 -14.21 17.48
C PHE A 94 -1.14 -14.21 15.93
N GLY A 95 -1.82 -15.15 15.29
CA GLY A 95 -1.71 -15.41 13.86
C GLY A 95 -2.62 -14.50 13.05
N ALA A 96 -2.01 -13.65 12.24
CA ALA A 96 -2.68 -12.81 11.27
C ALA A 96 -2.28 -13.30 9.86
N THR A 97 -3.22 -13.35 8.92
CA THR A 97 -2.94 -13.90 7.59
C THR A 97 -2.65 -12.76 6.62
N PRO A 98 -1.47 -12.72 5.97
CA PRO A 98 -1.19 -11.76 4.91
C PRO A 98 -2.21 -11.86 3.80
N ARG A 99 -2.63 -10.71 3.29
CA ARG A 99 -3.56 -10.58 2.19
C ARG A 99 -2.98 -9.62 1.17
N VAL A 100 -2.87 -10.09 -0.06
CA VAL A 100 -2.53 -9.27 -1.22
C VAL A 100 -3.79 -9.12 -2.06
N SER A 101 -4.16 -7.88 -2.37
CA SER A 101 -5.26 -7.56 -3.27
C SER A 101 -4.72 -6.71 -4.40
N MET A 102 -5.03 -7.09 -5.64
CA MET A 102 -4.63 -6.35 -6.83
C MET A 102 -5.87 -5.86 -7.56
N PHE A 103 -5.84 -4.61 -8.01
CA PHE A 103 -6.92 -4.08 -8.84
C PHE A 103 -6.38 -3.09 -9.87
N PRO A 104 -6.99 -3.04 -11.07
CA PRO A 104 -6.56 -2.15 -12.13
C PRO A 104 -6.83 -0.70 -11.76
N ILE A 105 -5.94 0.19 -12.19
CA ILE A 105 -6.05 1.63 -12.03
C ILE A 105 -5.73 2.35 -13.34
N SER A 106 -5.98 3.66 -13.38
CA SER A 106 -5.64 4.51 -14.51
C SER A 106 -4.64 5.59 -14.08
N ALA A 107 -3.68 5.92 -14.96
CA ALA A 107 -2.81 7.08 -14.75
C ALA A 107 -3.59 8.41 -14.71
N SER A 108 -4.81 8.44 -15.26
CA SER A 108 -5.69 9.62 -15.30
C SER A 108 -6.63 9.74 -14.09
N MET A 109 -6.46 8.91 -13.05
CA MET A 109 -7.28 9.00 -11.84
C MET A 109 -7.21 10.40 -11.21
N SER A 110 -8.32 10.87 -10.64
CA SER A 110 -8.37 12.15 -9.94
C SER A 110 -7.62 12.09 -8.61
N ASP A 111 -7.26 13.26 -8.07
CA ASP A 111 -6.61 13.35 -6.75
C ASP A 111 -7.50 12.77 -5.64
N ALA A 112 -8.83 12.86 -5.76
CA ALA A 112 -9.75 12.23 -4.83
C ALA A 112 -9.63 10.71 -4.86
N GLN A 113 -9.59 10.12 -6.05
CA GLN A 113 -9.40 8.67 -6.20
C GLN A 113 -8.04 8.21 -5.67
N ILE A 114 -6.98 8.99 -5.89
CA ILE A 114 -5.65 8.71 -5.32
C ILE A 114 -5.71 8.72 -3.79
N ARG A 115 -6.34 9.73 -3.18
CA ARG A 115 -6.49 9.82 -1.73
C ARG A 115 -7.31 8.66 -1.17
N ASP A 116 -8.36 8.22 -1.86
CA ASP A 116 -9.13 7.03 -1.47
C ASP A 116 -8.28 5.76 -1.46
N LEU A 117 -7.35 5.60 -2.40
CA LEU A 117 -6.41 4.47 -2.40
C LEU A 117 -5.50 4.49 -1.18
N LEU A 118 -4.93 5.65 -0.86
CA LEU A 118 -4.11 5.84 0.34
C LEU A 118 -4.93 5.60 1.62
N ALA A 119 -6.16 6.10 1.67
CA ALA A 119 -7.05 5.93 2.83
C ALA A 119 -7.33 4.46 3.12
N ARG A 120 -7.42 3.59 2.10
CA ARG A 120 -7.66 2.15 2.30
C ARG A 120 -6.52 1.48 3.07
N VAL A 121 -5.26 1.71 2.69
CA VAL A 121 -4.11 1.11 3.41
C VAL A 121 -4.00 1.64 4.84
N LEU A 122 -4.27 2.94 5.04
CA LEU A 122 -4.26 3.55 6.37
C LEU A 122 -5.39 3.02 7.25
N ALA A 123 -6.60 2.88 6.70
CA ALA A 123 -7.74 2.36 7.44
C ALA A 123 -7.47 0.93 7.91
N ASP A 124 -6.87 0.08 7.09
CA ASP A 124 -6.53 -1.29 7.49
C ASP A 124 -5.35 -1.33 8.48
N TRP A 125 -4.38 -0.42 8.38
CA TRP A 125 -3.34 -0.23 9.40
C TRP A 125 -3.95 0.16 10.75
N HIS A 126 -4.89 1.11 10.79
CA HIS A 126 -5.51 1.57 12.03
C HIS A 126 -6.47 0.55 12.66
N LYS A 127 -6.95 -0.45 11.91
CA LYS A 127 -7.81 -1.53 12.42
C LYS A 127 -7.04 -2.65 13.13
N GLN A 128 -5.72 -2.53 13.30
CA GLN A 128 -4.94 -3.53 14.01
C GLN A 128 -5.45 -3.70 15.45
N PRO A 129 -5.76 -4.94 15.89
CA PRO A 129 -6.27 -5.19 17.23
C PRO A 129 -5.35 -4.72 18.36
N LEU A 130 -4.04 -4.64 18.08
CA LEU A 130 -3.00 -4.26 19.04
C LEU A 130 -2.70 -2.75 19.02
N LEU A 131 -3.22 -1.99 18.05
CA LEU A 131 -3.28 -0.53 18.10
C LEU A 131 -4.47 -0.13 18.99
N ILE A 132 -4.44 -0.55 20.25
CA ILE A 132 -5.26 0.08 21.27
C ILE A 132 -4.64 1.45 21.48
N HIS A 133 -5.24 2.48 20.91
CA HIS A 133 -5.08 3.80 21.50
C HIS A 133 -5.56 3.65 22.93
N GLN A 134 -4.63 3.62 23.90
CA GLN A 134 -4.96 4.07 25.24
C GLN A 134 -5.40 5.52 25.08
N SER A 135 -6.68 5.71 24.82
CA SER A 135 -7.37 6.94 25.17
C SER A 135 -7.28 6.98 26.69
N ASP A 136 -6.24 7.64 27.19
CA ASP A 136 -6.15 7.98 28.59
C ASP A 136 -7.37 8.83 28.94
N SER A 137 -8.16 8.29 29.89
CA SER A 137 -9.09 8.97 30.80
C SER A 137 -10.30 9.70 30.20
#